data_AF-A0A672GTZ6-F1
#
_entry.id   AF-A0A672GTZ6-F1
#
_cell.length_a   1.000
_cell.length_b   1.000
_cell.length_c   1.000
_cell.angle_alpha   90.00
_cell.angle_beta   90.00
_cell.angle_gamma   90.00
#
_symmetry.space_group_name_H-M   'P 1'
#
loop_
_entity.id
_entity.type
_entity.pdbx_description
1 polymer ?
#
loop_
_entity_poly.entity_id
_entity_poly.type
_entity_poly.pdbx_seq_one_letter_code
_entity_poly.pdbx_strand_id
1 'polypeptide(L)'
;MTNEEPLPKKVRLSESDMKTLTREELCTRWKQHEAYVQVLEAKYSELCSNDVPGLKESEEKLKQQQQESARRENILVMRLATKEQEMQECTTQIQYLKQVQQPSAAQLRSSMVDPAINLFFLKMKAELEQTKDKLEQAQNELSAWKFTPDSSPPRVPLTVQGPEGVRTVPEEVVTHFPTWMCPPRPPPGPPQLKASSSQI
;
A
#
# COMPACT_ATOMS: atom_id res chain seq x y z
N MET A 1 -39.39 16.22 -49.34
CA MET A 1 -40.61 16.25 -50.17
C MET A 1 -40.51 15.10 -51.17
N THR A 2 -40.75 13.87 -50.74
CA THR A 2 -40.77 12.70 -51.64
C THR A 2 -42.20 12.55 -52.14
N ASN A 3 -42.44 13.01 -53.36
CA ASN A 3 -43.69 12.77 -54.07
C ASN A 3 -43.67 11.30 -54.52
N GLU A 4 -43.96 10.37 -53.59
CA GLU A 4 -44.13 8.95 -53.92
C GLU A 4 -45.41 8.82 -54.74
N GLU A 5 -45.24 8.72 -56.05
CA GLU A 5 -46.30 8.36 -56.98
C GLU A 5 -46.89 6.99 -56.55
N PRO A 6 -48.21 6.86 -56.41
CA PRO A 6 -48.81 5.67 -55.83
C PRO A 6 -48.46 4.44 -56.66
N LEU A 7 -47.70 3.53 -56.05
CA LEU A 7 -47.26 2.28 -56.63
C LEU A 7 -48.44 1.56 -57.31
N PRO A 8 -48.28 1.12 -58.58
CA PRO A 8 -49.30 0.30 -59.23
C PRO A 8 -49.65 -0.89 -58.34
N LYS A 9 -50.94 -1.17 -58.15
CA LYS A 9 -51.37 -2.29 -57.31
C LYS A 9 -51.02 -3.59 -58.00
N LYS A 10 -50.38 -4.53 -57.29
CA LYS A 10 -50.08 -5.87 -57.81
C LYS A 10 -51.39 -6.57 -58.20
N VAL A 11 -51.58 -6.78 -59.50
CA VAL A 11 -52.71 -7.53 -60.05
C VAL A 11 -52.38 -9.01 -60.01
N ARG A 12 -53.29 -9.84 -59.49
CA ARG A 12 -53.19 -11.30 -59.53
C ARG A 12 -54.30 -11.83 -60.42
N LEU A 13 -53.94 -12.55 -61.48
CA LEU A 13 -54.87 -13.31 -62.32
C LEU A 13 -54.90 -14.75 -61.83
N SER A 14 -56.10 -15.26 -61.57
CA SER A 14 -56.35 -16.68 -61.27
C SER A 14 -56.77 -17.43 -62.53
N GLU A 15 -56.70 -18.76 -62.51
CA GLU A 15 -57.14 -19.58 -63.65
C GLU A 15 -58.65 -19.44 -63.93
N SER A 16 -59.46 -19.18 -62.90
CA SER A 16 -60.88 -18.86 -63.05
C SER A 16 -61.13 -17.56 -63.79
N ASP A 17 -60.29 -16.53 -63.56
CA ASP A 17 -60.40 -15.23 -64.24
C ASP A 17 -60.21 -15.36 -65.76
N MET A 18 -59.41 -16.32 -66.21
CA MET A 18 -59.17 -16.56 -67.64
C MET A 18 -60.41 -17.07 -68.38
N LYS A 19 -61.36 -17.68 -67.66
CA LYS A 19 -62.60 -18.23 -68.21
C LYS A 19 -63.79 -17.27 -68.05
N THR A 20 -63.73 -16.35 -67.09
CA THR A 20 -64.85 -15.47 -66.72
C THR A 20 -64.72 -14.05 -67.22
N LEU A 21 -63.51 -13.56 -67.50
CA LEU A 21 -63.28 -12.19 -67.94
C LEU A 21 -63.33 -12.04 -69.45
N THR A 22 -63.76 -10.84 -69.86
CA THR A 22 -63.65 -10.41 -71.25
C THR A 22 -62.20 -10.15 -71.65
N ARG A 23 -61.96 -10.14 -72.96
CA ARG A 23 -60.64 -9.89 -73.54
C ARG A 23 -60.11 -8.52 -73.14
N GLU A 24 -60.99 -7.52 -73.08
CA GLU A 24 -60.69 -6.14 -72.73
C GLU A 24 -60.27 -6.01 -71.26
N GLU A 25 -60.93 -6.73 -70.36
CA GLU A 25 -60.59 -6.76 -68.93
C GLU A 25 -59.25 -7.46 -68.68
N LEU A 26 -58.99 -8.57 -69.37
CA LEU A 26 -57.69 -9.27 -69.32
C LEU A 26 -56.56 -8.37 -69.83
N CYS A 27 -56.77 -7.66 -70.95
CA CYS A 27 -55.81 -6.71 -71.49
C CYS A 27 -55.51 -5.57 -70.50
N THR A 28 -56.54 -5.06 -69.82
CA THR A 28 -56.38 -4.02 -68.81
C THR A 28 -55.58 -4.52 -67.60
N ARG A 29 -55.89 -5.73 -67.10
CA ARG A 29 -55.15 -6.35 -65.99
C ARG A 29 -53.70 -6.68 -66.36
N TRP A 30 -53.45 -7.12 -67.60
CA TRP A 30 -52.09 -7.32 -68.12
C TRP A 30 -51.29 -6.02 -68.14
N LYS A 31 -51.85 -4.94 -68.69
CA LYS A 31 -51.19 -3.62 -68.71
C LYS A 31 -50.88 -3.09 -67.31
N GLN A 32 -51.78 -3.31 -66.36
CA GLN A 32 -51.56 -2.95 -64.95
C GLN A 32 -50.43 -3.78 -64.32
N HIS A 33 -50.35 -5.08 -64.63
CA HIS A 33 -49.26 -5.93 -64.18
C HIS A 33 -47.92 -5.51 -64.80
N GLU A 34 -47.88 -5.21 -66.10
CA GLU A 34 -46.68 -4.73 -66.79
C GLU A 34 -46.17 -3.41 -66.18
N ALA A 35 -47.06 -2.46 -65.93
CA ALA A 35 -46.71 -1.20 -65.27
C ALA A 35 -46.15 -1.43 -63.86
N TYR A 36 -46.71 -2.39 -63.10
CA TYR A 36 -46.19 -2.76 -61.79
C TYR A 36 -44.78 -3.35 -61.87
N VAL A 37 -44.54 -4.27 -62.81
CA VAL A 37 -43.21 -4.86 -63.03
C VAL A 37 -42.20 -3.79 -63.43
N GLN A 38 -42.55 -2.91 -64.36
CA GLN A 38 -41.66 -1.83 -64.80
C GLN A 38 -41.25 -0.91 -63.64
N VAL A 39 -42.17 -0.57 -62.74
CA VAL A 39 -41.86 0.23 -61.54
C VAL A 39 -40.95 -0.53 -60.57
N LEU A 40 -41.16 -1.83 -60.39
CA LEU A 40 -40.28 -2.64 -59.54
C LEU A 40 -38.86 -2.75 -60.12
N GLU A 41 -38.73 -2.95 -61.43
CA GLU A 41 -37.44 -3.02 -62.12
C GLU A 41 -36.70 -1.68 -62.06
N ALA A 42 -37.42 -0.56 -62.20
CA ALA A 42 -36.87 0.78 -62.02
C ALA A 42 -36.36 0.99 -60.58
N LYS A 43 -37.17 0.68 -59.57
CA LYS A 43 -36.77 0.77 -58.15
C LYS A 43 -35.59 -0.15 -57.83
N TYR A 44 -35.56 -1.37 -58.37
CA TYR A 44 -34.43 -2.29 -58.18
C TYR A 44 -33.15 -1.77 -58.82
N SER A 45 -33.24 -1.21 -60.02
CA SER A 45 -32.10 -0.64 -60.74
C SER A 45 -31.52 0.57 -59.98
N GLU A 46 -32.37 1.45 -59.47
CA GLU A 46 -31.98 2.59 -58.65
C GLU A 46 -31.28 2.17 -57.35
N LEU A 47 -31.85 1.18 -56.64
CA LEU A 47 -31.25 0.62 -55.43
C LEU A 47 -29.85 0.02 -55.71
N CYS A 48 -29.70 -0.66 -56.84
CA CYS A 48 -28.44 -1.29 -57.24
C CYS A 48 -27.37 -0.28 -57.67
N SER A 49 -27.77 0.82 -58.33
CA SER A 49 -26.82 1.82 -58.83
C SER A 49 -26.38 2.81 -57.75
N ASN A 50 -27.26 3.16 -56.82
CA ASN A 50 -27.05 4.29 -55.90
C ASN A 50 -26.89 3.82 -54.45
N ASP A 51 -27.91 3.16 -53.91
CA ASP A 51 -27.97 2.89 -52.47
C ASP A 51 -27.00 1.81 -52.05
N VAL A 52 -26.95 0.68 -52.77
CA VAL A 52 -26.06 -0.44 -52.41
C VAL A 52 -24.58 -0.04 -52.48
N PRO A 53 -24.08 0.62 -53.54
CA PRO A 53 -22.70 1.08 -53.59
C PRO A 53 -22.40 2.17 -52.56
N GLY A 54 -23.30 3.15 -52.39
CA GLY A 54 -23.13 4.23 -51.43
C GLY A 54 -23.06 3.73 -49.98
N LEU A 55 -23.92 2.78 -49.62
CA LEU A 55 -23.89 2.14 -48.32
C LEU A 55 -22.58 1.39 -48.08
N LYS A 56 -22.11 0.61 -49.07
CA LYS A 56 -20.82 -0.10 -48.97
C LYS A 56 -19.64 0.85 -48.80
N GLU A 57 -19.59 1.94 -49.56
CA GLU A 57 -18.54 2.95 -49.41
C GLU A 57 -18.59 3.62 -48.03
N SER A 58 -19.79 3.92 -47.54
CA SER A 58 -19.98 4.52 -46.21
C SER A 58 -19.56 3.56 -45.08
N GLU A 59 -19.87 2.27 -45.21
CA GLU A 59 -19.45 1.22 -44.29
C GLU A 59 -17.94 1.10 -44.25
N GLU A 60 -17.28 1.08 -45.42
CA GLU A 60 -15.83 0.99 -45.52
C GLU A 60 -15.14 2.22 -44.93
N LYS A 61 -15.64 3.44 -45.19
CA LYS A 61 -15.15 4.67 -44.58
C LYS A 61 -15.27 4.64 -43.06
N LEU A 62 -16.43 4.20 -42.54
CA LEU A 62 -16.65 4.10 -41.09
C LEU A 62 -15.69 3.08 -40.45
N LYS A 63 -15.47 1.94 -41.11
CA LYS A 63 -14.52 0.92 -40.66
C LYS A 63 -13.08 1.44 -40.63
N GLN A 64 -12.65 2.18 -41.65
CA GLN A 64 -11.34 2.82 -41.68
C GLN A 64 -11.20 3.86 -40.55
N GLN A 65 -12.21 4.69 -40.34
CA GLN A 65 -12.22 5.67 -39.25
C GLN A 65 -12.14 5.00 -37.87
N GLN A 66 -12.88 3.91 -37.67
CA GLN A 66 -12.83 3.13 -36.44
C GLN A 66 -11.43 2.55 -36.21
N GLN A 67 -10.81 1.97 -37.24
CA GLN A 67 -9.47 1.39 -37.13
C GLN A 67 -8.42 2.47 -36.80
N GLU A 68 -8.49 3.63 -37.45
CA GLU A 68 -7.60 4.75 -37.18
C GLU A 68 -7.80 5.31 -35.77
N SER A 69 -9.05 5.42 -35.31
CA SER A 69 -9.37 5.82 -33.94
C SER A 69 -8.78 4.85 -32.92
N ALA A 70 -8.97 3.54 -33.11
CA ALA A 70 -8.42 2.52 -32.23
C ALA A 70 -6.88 2.53 -32.23
N ARG A 71 -6.25 2.78 -33.38
CA ARG A 71 -4.79 2.94 -33.48
C ARG A 71 -4.31 4.14 -32.66
N ARG A 72 -4.99 5.29 -32.76
CA ARG A 72 -4.67 6.50 -31.99
C ARG A 72 -4.83 6.27 -30.49
N GLU A 73 -5.91 5.62 -30.08
CA GLU A 73 -6.17 5.26 -28.69
C GLU A 73 -5.06 4.38 -28.12
N ASN A 74 -4.65 3.33 -28.83
CA ASN A 74 -3.55 2.46 -28.40
C ASN A 74 -2.23 3.22 -28.20
N ILE A 75 -1.93 4.19 -29.07
CA ILE A 75 -0.73 5.04 -28.91
C ILE A 75 -0.85 5.91 -27.65
N LEU A 76 -2.03 6.48 -27.40
CA LEU A 76 -2.28 7.28 -26.21
C LEU A 76 -2.15 6.45 -24.93
N VAL A 77 -2.69 5.23 -24.91
CA VAL A 77 -2.56 4.30 -23.78
C VAL A 77 -1.09 3.97 -23.50
N MET A 78 -0.31 3.65 -24.53
CA MET A 78 1.12 3.37 -24.37
C MET A 78 1.87 4.59 -23.81
N ARG A 79 1.60 5.78 -24.34
CA ARG A 79 2.21 7.03 -23.85
C ARG A 79 1.81 7.35 -22.41
N LEU A 80 0.55 7.11 -22.06
CA LEU A 80 0.04 7.30 -20.71
C LEU A 80 0.78 6.37 -19.74
N ALA A 81 0.89 5.09 -20.07
CA ALA A 81 1.62 4.12 -19.27
C ALA A 81 3.10 4.53 -19.06
N THR A 82 3.77 5.04 -20.10
CA THR A 82 5.12 5.60 -19.96
C THR A 82 5.17 6.78 -19.00
N LYS A 83 4.20 7.71 -19.11
CA LYS A 83 4.13 8.88 -18.22
C LYS A 83 3.83 8.50 -16.76
N GLU A 84 2.97 7.50 -16.56
CA GLU A 84 2.69 6.95 -15.23
C GLU A 84 3.93 6.30 -14.61
N GLN A 85 4.70 5.55 -15.41
CA GLN A 85 5.98 4.98 -14.99
C GLN A 85 6.99 6.08 -14.60
N GLU A 86 7.19 7.09 -15.46
CA GLU A 86 8.09 8.22 -15.16
C GLU A 86 7.71 8.93 -13.84
N MET A 87 6.41 9.09 -13.58
CA MET A 87 5.91 9.68 -12.33
C MET A 87 6.20 8.80 -11.11
N GLN A 88 6.05 7.48 -11.22
CA GLN A 88 6.39 6.53 -10.17
C GLN A 88 7.91 6.53 -9.88
N GLU A 89 8.74 6.60 -10.91
CA GLU A 89 10.19 6.71 -10.80
C GLU A 89 10.60 8.01 -10.09
N CYS A 90 10.00 9.14 -10.47
CA CYS A 90 10.21 10.43 -9.79
C CYS A 90 9.81 10.38 -8.31
N THR A 91 8.65 9.78 -8.01
CA THR A 91 8.18 9.58 -6.63
C THR A 91 9.18 8.75 -5.82
N THR A 92 9.70 7.68 -6.41
CA THR A 92 10.72 6.82 -5.79
C THR A 92 12.01 7.59 -5.53
N GLN A 93 12.47 8.40 -6.49
CA GLN A 93 13.66 9.23 -6.33
C GLN A 93 13.49 10.28 -5.23
N ILE A 94 12.31 10.91 -5.14
CA ILE A 94 11.98 11.86 -4.07
C ILE A 94 12.02 11.15 -2.71
N GLN A 95 11.43 9.96 -2.59
CA GLN A 95 11.45 9.20 -1.35
C GLN A 95 12.87 8.82 -0.94
N TYR A 96 13.69 8.35 -1.88
CA TYR A 96 15.10 8.06 -1.65
C TYR A 96 15.87 9.29 -1.16
N LEU A 97 15.74 10.42 -1.87
CA LEU A 97 16.40 11.66 -1.49
C LEU A 97 15.93 12.15 -0.12
N LYS A 98 14.64 12.05 0.20
CA LYS A 98 14.12 12.38 1.53
C LYS A 98 14.73 11.51 2.62
N GLN A 99 14.96 10.22 2.37
CA GLN A 99 15.64 9.35 3.34
C GLN A 99 17.11 9.74 3.53
N VAL A 100 17.83 10.03 2.45
CA VAL A 100 19.25 10.42 2.51
C VAL A 100 19.44 11.82 3.10
N GLN A 101 18.51 12.75 2.83
CA GLN A 101 18.60 14.16 3.23
C GLN A 101 18.00 14.45 4.60
N GLN A 102 17.57 13.44 5.37
CA GLN A 102 17.20 13.62 6.78
C GLN A 102 18.38 13.23 7.68
N PRO A 103 19.41 14.10 7.83
CA PRO A 103 20.45 13.85 8.81
C PRO A 103 19.82 13.76 10.19
N SER A 104 20.18 12.74 10.95
CA SER A 104 19.74 12.60 12.34
C SER A 104 20.12 13.86 13.13
N ALA A 105 19.35 14.18 14.18
CA ALA A 105 19.67 15.30 15.06
C ALA A 105 21.11 15.24 15.61
N ALA A 106 21.69 14.04 15.76
CA ALA A 106 23.09 13.86 16.16
C ALA A 106 24.08 14.26 15.06
N GLN A 107 23.81 13.91 13.80
CA GLN A 107 24.64 14.34 12.66
C GLN A 107 24.57 15.85 12.47
N LEU A 108 23.39 16.45 12.56
CA LEU A 108 23.22 17.91 12.51
C LEU A 108 24.03 18.61 13.60
N ARG A 109 23.93 18.14 14.85
CA ARG A 109 24.75 18.66 15.96
C ARG A 109 26.25 18.52 15.65
N SER A 110 26.69 17.37 15.13
CA SER A 110 28.10 17.16 14.78
C SER A 110 28.58 18.07 13.64
N SER A 111 27.70 18.46 12.70
CA SER A 111 28.04 19.42 11.63
C SER A 111 28.06 20.87 12.10
N MET A 112 27.38 21.20 13.20
CA MET A 112 27.36 22.56 13.78
C MET A 112 28.52 22.82 14.74
N VAL A 113 29.19 21.77 15.23
CA VAL A 113 30.37 21.89 16.08
C VAL A 113 31.61 21.89 15.20
N ASP A 114 32.56 22.78 15.49
CA ASP A 114 33.86 22.79 14.82
C ASP A 114 34.52 21.39 14.89
N PRO A 115 35.12 20.88 13.79
CA PRO A 115 35.66 19.52 13.77
C PRO A 115 36.71 19.24 14.85
N ALA A 116 37.58 20.20 15.17
CA ALA A 116 38.59 20.04 16.19
C ALA A 116 37.96 20.03 17.58
N ILE A 117 36.99 20.92 17.84
CA ILE A 117 36.23 20.96 19.09
C ILE A 117 35.41 19.67 19.28
N ASN A 118 34.75 19.17 18.23
CA ASN A 118 33.98 17.93 18.27
C ASN A 118 34.87 16.73 18.63
N LEU A 119 36.09 16.68 18.08
CA LEU A 119 37.05 15.63 18.40
C LEU A 119 37.43 15.63 19.89
N PHE A 120 37.62 16.81 20.49
CA PHE A 120 37.88 16.91 21.93
C PHE A 120 36.69 16.43 22.76
N PHE A 121 35.45 16.82 22.41
CA PHE A 121 34.26 16.32 23.11
C PHE A 121 34.13 14.79 23.02
N LEU A 122 34.39 14.20 21.85
CA LEU A 122 34.36 12.75 21.66
C LEU A 122 35.43 12.06 22.53
N LYS A 123 36.64 12.61 22.56
CA LYS A 123 37.74 12.07 23.37
C LYS A 123 37.44 12.16 24.86
N MET A 124 36.97 13.31 25.33
CA MET A 124 36.57 13.50 26.73
C MET A 124 35.44 12.54 27.13
N LYS A 125 34.45 12.34 26.26
CA LYS A 125 33.34 11.41 26.53
C LYS A 125 33.83 9.96 26.61
N ALA A 126 34.78 9.57 25.75
CA ALA A 126 35.39 8.24 25.79
C ALA A 126 36.23 8.01 27.04
N GLU A 127 37.03 9.00 27.46
CA GLU A 127 37.82 8.94 28.70
C GLU A 127 36.91 8.85 29.94
N LEU A 128 35.80 9.60 29.93
CA LEU A 128 34.81 9.57 31.02
C LEU A 128 34.10 8.21 31.11
N GLU A 129 33.66 7.62 29.99
CA GLU A 129 33.04 6.29 30.03
C GLU A 129 34.06 5.23 30.45
N GLN A 130 35.30 5.28 29.93
CA GLN A 130 36.35 4.35 30.33
C GLN A 130 36.66 4.42 31.84
N THR A 131 36.68 5.62 32.42
CA THR A 131 36.92 5.77 33.87
C THR A 131 35.75 5.29 34.70
N LYS A 132 34.52 5.50 34.22
CA LYS A 132 33.31 4.97 34.83
C LYS A 132 33.27 3.43 34.79
N ASP A 133 33.62 2.81 33.66
CA ASP A 133 33.73 1.36 33.52
C ASP A 133 34.76 0.78 34.50
N LYS A 134 35.93 1.42 34.60
CA LYS A 134 36.97 1.02 35.56
C LYS A 134 36.50 1.15 37.00
N LEU A 135 35.75 2.21 37.32
CA LEU A 135 35.18 2.41 38.65
C LEU A 135 34.13 1.34 38.96
N GLU A 136 33.22 1.05 38.04
CA GLU A 136 32.22 0.01 38.18
C GLU A 136 32.87 -1.36 38.35
N GLN A 137 33.90 -1.66 37.55
CA GLN A 137 34.68 -2.89 37.69
C GLN A 137 35.36 -2.97 39.06
N ALA A 138 36.06 -1.92 39.50
CA ALA A 138 36.71 -1.90 40.81
C ALA A 138 35.70 -2.03 41.96
N GLN A 139 34.51 -1.43 41.82
CA GLN A 139 33.43 -1.53 42.79
C GLN A 139 32.81 -2.94 42.80
N ASN A 140 32.60 -3.54 41.64
CA ASN A 140 32.13 -4.91 41.49
C ASN A 140 33.13 -5.89 42.11
N GLU A 141 34.43 -5.72 41.83
CA GLU A 141 35.50 -6.48 42.47
C GLU A 141 35.45 -6.30 44.00
N LEU A 142 35.44 -5.07 44.51
CA LEU A 142 35.37 -4.81 45.96
C LEU A 142 34.12 -5.42 46.61
N SER A 143 32.98 -5.40 45.92
CA SER A 143 31.75 -6.04 46.39
C SER A 143 31.83 -7.57 46.36
N ALA A 144 32.54 -8.14 45.39
CA ALA A 144 32.84 -9.58 45.35
C ALA A 144 33.84 -9.98 46.45
N TRP A 145 34.74 -9.08 46.86
CA TRP A 145 35.64 -9.25 48.00
C TRP A 145 34.97 -9.01 49.36
N LYS A 146 33.81 -8.36 49.40
CA LYS A 146 33.00 -8.28 50.62
C LYS A 146 32.40 -9.66 50.90
N PHE A 147 33.20 -10.47 51.59
CA PHE A 147 32.80 -11.67 52.33
C PHE A 147 31.37 -11.55 52.88
N THR A 148 30.56 -12.57 52.61
CA THR A 148 29.31 -12.83 53.33
C THR A 148 29.62 -12.93 54.83
N PRO A 149 29.00 -12.10 55.70
CA PRO A 149 29.25 -12.12 57.13
C PRO A 149 28.58 -13.29 57.87
N ASP A 150 28.23 -14.38 57.16
CA ASP A 150 27.59 -15.56 57.75
C ASP A 150 28.48 -16.81 57.74
N SER A 151 29.78 -16.60 57.95
CA SER A 151 30.67 -17.67 58.39
C SER A 151 30.84 -17.59 59.91
N SER A 152 29.74 -17.81 60.63
CA SER A 152 29.85 -18.20 62.04
C SER A 152 30.45 -19.62 62.08
N PRO A 153 31.64 -19.84 62.66
CA PRO A 153 32.11 -21.21 62.87
C PRO A 153 31.20 -21.86 63.93
N PRO A 154 30.92 -23.18 63.85
CA PRO A 154 30.02 -23.84 64.78
C PRO A 154 30.59 -23.74 66.20
N ARG A 155 29.86 -23.07 67.11
CA ARG A 155 30.13 -23.16 68.55
C ARG A 155 29.93 -24.61 68.98
N VAL A 156 31.02 -25.34 69.19
CA VAL A 156 31.00 -26.58 69.97
C VAL A 156 30.72 -26.24 71.44
N PRO A 157 29.67 -26.81 72.07
CA PRO A 157 29.41 -26.57 73.48
C PRO A 157 30.35 -27.42 74.33
N LEU A 158 31.27 -26.78 75.06
CA LEU A 158 31.99 -27.40 76.17
C LEU A 158 31.14 -27.24 77.43
N THR A 159 30.47 -28.30 77.84
CA THR A 159 29.81 -28.42 79.14
C THR A 159 30.89 -28.73 80.20
N VAL A 160 31.12 -27.81 81.13
CA VAL A 160 31.82 -28.08 82.38
C VAL A 160 30.96 -27.59 83.55
N GLN A 161 30.71 -28.49 84.49
CA GLN A 161 29.81 -28.38 85.64
C GLN A 161 30.53 -27.64 86.80
N GLY A 162 29.85 -26.69 87.45
CA GLY A 162 30.40 -25.83 88.53
C GLY A 162 30.67 -26.56 89.87
N PRO A 163 31.13 -25.85 90.92
CA PRO A 163 30.29 -24.90 91.65
C PRO A 163 31.01 -23.62 92.15
N GLU A 164 30.24 -22.66 92.68
CA GLU A 164 30.61 -21.33 93.23
C GLU A 164 30.33 -20.13 92.28
N GLY A 165 29.14 -19.53 92.45
CA GLY A 165 28.93 -18.09 92.26
C GLY A 165 28.44 -17.59 90.89
N VAL A 166 27.12 -17.51 90.71
CA VAL A 166 26.49 -16.70 89.65
C VAL A 166 26.70 -15.21 89.95
N ARG A 167 27.50 -14.52 89.13
CA ARG A 167 27.43 -13.06 88.98
C ARG A 167 26.81 -12.74 87.63
N THR A 168 25.58 -12.28 87.65
CA THR A 168 24.95 -11.49 86.60
C THR A 168 25.55 -10.09 86.61
N VAL A 169 26.07 -9.62 85.47
CA VAL A 169 26.35 -8.20 85.24
C VAL A 169 25.39 -7.72 84.15
N PRO A 170 24.55 -6.70 84.41
CA PRO A 170 23.55 -6.23 83.47
C PRO A 170 24.10 -5.24 82.43
N GLU A 171 23.18 -4.95 81.52
CA GLU A 171 23.21 -4.32 80.20
C GLU A 171 23.60 -2.83 80.16
N GLU A 172 23.89 -2.38 78.94
CA GLU A 172 24.06 -1.00 78.45
C GLU A 172 25.43 -0.32 78.57
N VAL A 173 26.05 -0.07 77.41
CA VAL A 173 26.20 1.28 76.81
C VAL A 173 26.97 1.19 75.49
N VAL A 174 26.26 1.58 74.40
CA VAL A 174 26.73 2.36 73.23
C VAL A 174 27.88 1.75 72.42
N THR A 175 27.67 1.41 71.14
CA THR A 175 27.95 2.40 70.08
C THR A 175 26.98 2.36 68.91
N HIS A 176 26.42 3.54 68.65
CA HIS A 176 25.88 3.99 67.37
C HIS A 176 26.77 3.57 66.19
N PHE A 177 26.19 2.89 65.21
CA PHE A 177 26.72 2.88 63.85
C PHE A 177 26.10 4.04 63.04
N PRO A 178 26.90 4.83 62.30
CA PRO A 178 26.38 5.95 61.54
C PRO A 178 25.56 5.47 60.33
N THR A 179 24.39 6.07 60.14
CA THR A 179 23.42 5.84 59.04
C THR A 179 23.93 6.24 57.64
N TRP A 180 25.24 6.44 57.47
CA TRP A 180 25.85 7.03 56.27
C TRP A 180 26.45 5.98 55.30
N MET A 181 26.25 4.69 55.56
CA MET A 181 26.63 3.60 54.66
C MET A 181 25.44 2.69 54.32
N CYS A 182 24.34 3.28 53.85
CA CYS A 182 23.31 2.56 53.10
C CYS A 182 23.24 3.17 51.69
N PRO A 183 23.43 2.39 50.61
CA PRO A 183 23.17 2.90 49.27
C PRO A 183 21.68 3.28 49.14
N PRO A 184 21.34 4.34 48.38
CA PRO A 184 19.95 4.74 48.21
C PRO A 184 19.15 3.60 47.56
N ARG A 185 17.94 3.35 48.09
CA ARG A 185 16.98 2.40 47.52
C ARG A 185 16.66 2.84 46.08
N PRO A 186 16.70 1.95 45.08
CA PRO A 186 16.36 2.32 43.71
C PRO A 186 14.89 2.78 43.65
N PRO A 187 14.56 3.74 42.75
CA PRO A 187 13.19 4.18 42.58
C PRO A 187 12.30 3.01 42.13
N PRO A 188 11.00 3.00 42.50
CA PRO A 188 10.08 2.00 41.99
C PRO A 188 10.08 2.06 40.46
N GLY A 189 10.31 0.92 39.82
CA GLY A 189 10.25 0.80 38.36
C GLY A 189 8.88 1.21 37.82
N PRO A 190 8.79 1.64 36.54
CA PRO A 190 7.54 2.03 35.94
C PRO A 190 6.52 0.87 35.99
N PRO A 191 5.20 1.17 36.09
CA PRO A 191 4.17 0.15 36.07
C PRO A 191 4.33 -0.71 34.80
N GLN A 192 4.52 -2.01 34.99
CA GLN A 192 4.39 -2.97 33.90
C GLN A 192 2.94 -2.92 33.42
N LEU A 193 2.71 -2.28 32.28
CA LEU A 193 1.49 -2.44 31.51
C LEU A 193 1.39 -3.93 31.17
N LYS A 194 0.50 -4.64 31.86
CA LYS A 194 0.10 -5.98 31.45
C LYS A 194 -0.43 -5.84 30.03
N ALA A 195 0.32 -6.36 29.06
CA ALA A 195 -0.22 -6.64 27.75
C ALA A 195 -1.36 -7.64 27.97
N SER A 196 -2.60 -7.16 27.88
CA SER A 196 -3.75 -8.03 27.65
C SER A 196 -3.47 -8.75 26.34
N SER A 197 -3.07 -10.01 26.46
CA SER A 197 -3.10 -10.97 25.39
C SER A 197 -4.58 -11.18 25.06
N SER A 198 -5.08 -10.40 24.11
CA SER A 198 -6.32 -10.77 23.42
C SER A 198 -5.99 -11.95 22.52
N GLN A 199 -6.53 -13.08 22.94
CA GLN A 199 -6.63 -14.30 22.16
C GLN A 199 -7.26 -13.99 20.79
N ILE A 200 -6.67 -14.58 19.76
CA ILE A 200 -7.39 -14.97 18.54
C ILE A 200 -8.24 -16.19 18.89
#